data_AF-A0A1Z8Q3I1-F1
#
_entry.id   AF-A0A1Z8Q3I1-F1
#
_cell.length_a   1.000
_cell.length_b   1.000
_cell.length_c   1.000
_cell.angle_alpha   90.00
_cell.angle_beta   90.00
_cell.angle_gamma   90.00
#
_symmetry.space_group_name_H-M   'P 1'
#
loop_
_entity.id
_entity.type
_entity.pdbx_description
1 polymer ?
#
loop_
_entity_poly.entity_id
_entity_poly.type
_entity_poly.pdbx_seq_one_letter_code
_entity_poly.pdbx_strand_id
1 'polypeptide(L)' 'MGKLSIAVWIMTATVLMGVFVLAILLTPSLEQNQMDYILYAAIAGAIVAIPITSVLTYKIQHLFDEKSA' A
#
# COMPACT_ATOMS: atom_id res chain seq x y z
N MET A 1 -7.33 -10.74 15.17
CA MET A 1 -6.77 -9.38 14.96
C MET A 1 -5.69 -9.38 13.88
N GLY A 2 -4.63 -10.19 13.97
CA GLY A 2 -3.57 -10.24 12.95
C GLY A 2 -4.03 -10.58 11.53
N LYS A 3 -4.97 -11.52 11.36
CA LYS A 3 -5.47 -11.92 10.02
C LYS A 3 -6.13 -10.78 9.23
N LEU A 4 -6.94 -9.94 9.91
CA LEU A 4 -7.57 -8.78 9.29
C LEU A 4 -6.52 -7.74 8.90
N SER A 5 -5.60 -7.44 9.81
CA SER A 5 -4.56 -6.43 9.56
C SER A 5 -3.63 -6.86 8.42
N ILE A 6 -3.27 -8.15 8.33
CA ILE A 6 -2.50 -8.71 7.21
C ILE A 6 -3.27 -8.62 5.91
N ALA A 7 -4.57 -8.95 5.90
CA ALA A 7 -5.39 -8.86 4.69
C ALA A 7 -5.50 -7.40 4.18
N VAL A 8 -5.75 -6.46 5.10
CA VAL A 8 -5.77 -5.02 4.80
C VAL A 8 -4.41 -4.54 4.32
N TRP A 9 -3.32 -5.04 4.91
CA TRP A 9 -1.96 -4.71 4.50
C TRP A 9 -1.67 -5.16 3.07
N ILE A 10 -1.97 -6.43 2.73
CA ILE A 10 -1.73 -6.97 1.39
C ILE A 10 -2.47 -6.14 0.33
N MET A 11 -3.74 -5.80 0.59
CA MET A 11 -4.52 -4.95 -0.34
C MET A 11 -3.93 -3.54 -0.44
N THR A 12 -3.59 -2.91 0.68
CA THR A 12 -3.04 -1.54 0.69
C THR A 12 -1.66 -1.49 0.02
N ALA A 13 -0.80 -2.47 0.31
CA ALA A 13 0.53 -2.59 -0.26
C ALA A 13 0.49 -2.77 -1.76
N THR A 14 -0.33 -3.70 -2.27
CA THR A 14 -0.44 -3.94 -3.72
C THR A 14 -0.96 -2.72 -4.49
N VAL A 15 -1.92 -1.98 -3.93
CA VAL A 15 -2.41 -0.73 -4.53
C VAL A 15 -1.31 0.34 -4.55
N LEU A 16 -0.63 0.58 -3.43
CA LEU A 16 0.43 1.60 -3.36
C LEU A 16 1.65 1.24 -4.22
N MET A 17 2.03 -0.03 -4.26
CA MET A 17 3.04 -0.55 -5.18
C MET A 17 2.67 -0.22 -6.62
N GLY A 18 1.44 -0.54 -7.04
CA GLY A 18 0.97 -0.25 -8.39
C GLY A 18 0.98 1.24 -8.71
N VAL A 19 0.50 2.09 -7.80
CA VAL A 19 0.48 3.55 -7.97
C VAL A 19 1.88 4.12 -8.13
N PHE A 20 2.84 3.70 -7.30
CA PHE A 20 4.21 4.19 -7.40
C PHE A 20 4.91 3.67 -8.66
N VAL A 21 4.71 2.41 -9.04
CA VAL A 21 5.24 1.87 -10.30
C VAL A 21 4.68 2.64 -11.49
N LEU A 22 3.37 2.91 -11.52
CA LEU A 22 2.75 3.73 -12.57
C LEU A 22 3.34 5.14 -12.61
N ALA A 23 3.62 5.76 -11.45
CA ALA A 23 4.27 7.06 -11.40
C ALA A 23 5.66 7.04 -12.05
N ILE A 24 6.46 6.00 -11.82
CA ILE A 24 7.76 5.82 -12.49
C ILE A 24 7.59 5.65 -14.00
N LEU A 25 6.64 4.80 -14.43
CA LEU A 25 6.39 4.54 -15.85
C LEU A 25 5.92 5.79 -16.61
N LEU A 26 5.20 6.70 -15.95
CA LEU A 26 4.71 7.95 -16.53
C LEU A 26 5.73 9.09 -16.47
N THR A 27 6.92 8.87 -15.90
CA THR A 27 7.95 9.89 -15.73
C THR A 27 9.11 9.67 -16.72
N PRO A 28 9.13 10.35 -17.88
CA PRO A 28 10.13 10.11 -18.93
C PRO A 28 11.58 10.43 -18.51
N SER A 29 11.78 11.25 -17.47
CA SER A 29 13.13 11.51 -16.95
C SER A 29 13.78 10.31 -16.23
N LEU A 30 13.04 9.22 -15.99
CA LEU A 30 13.52 8.04 -15.28
C LEU A 30 13.79 6.83 -16.19
N GLU A 31 13.69 6.99 -17.51
CA GLU A 31 13.79 5.91 -18.49
C GLU A 31 15.16 5.19 -18.47
N GLN A 32 16.25 5.91 -18.21
CA GLN A 32 17.60 5.34 -18.24
C GLN A 32 17.83 4.21 -17.22
N ASN A 33 17.20 4.30 -16.04
CA ASN A 33 17.31 3.29 -14.97
C ASN A 33 15.91 2.80 -14.54
N GLN A 34 14.97 2.73 -15.49
CA GLN A 34 13.55 2.49 -15.21
C GLN A 34 13.32 1.20 -14.42
N MET A 35 14.06 0.13 -14.74
CA MET A 35 13.96 -1.17 -14.07
C MET A 35 14.25 -1.07 -12.56
N ASP A 36 15.33 -0.40 -12.19
CA ASP A 36 15.75 -0.25 -10.79
C ASP A 36 14.76 0.62 -10.02
N TYR A 37 14.31 1.72 -10.64
CA TYR A 37 13.33 2.60 -10.02
C TYR A 37 11.95 1.95 -9.85
N ILE A 38 11.52 1.08 -10.76
CA ILE A 38 10.30 0.28 -10.59
C ILE A 38 10.41 -0.60 -9.35
N LEU A 39 11.55 -1.28 -9.16
CA LEU A 39 11.78 -2.12 -7.99
C LEU A 39 11.77 -1.30 -6.70
N TYR A 40 12.47 -0.17 -6.68
CA TYR A 40 12.48 0.73 -5.51
C TYR A 40 11.11 1.33 -5.22
N ALA A 41 10.34 1.70 -6.24
CA ALA A 41 8.99 2.22 -6.11
C ALA A 41 8.02 1.17 -5.53
N ALA A 42 8.12 -0.08 -5.99
CA ALA A 42 7.34 -1.18 -5.44
C ALA A 42 7.68 -1.40 -3.95
N ILE A 43 8.97 -1.49 -3.60
CA ILE A 43 9.38 -1.66 -2.20
C ILE A 43 8.90 -0.48 -1.35
N ALA A 44 9.03 0.75 -1.84
CA ALA A 44 8.54 1.94 -1.15
C ALA A 44 7.02 1.88 -0.92
N GLY A 45 6.24 1.44 -1.91
CA GLY A 45 4.78 1.29 -1.78
C GLY A 45 4.39 0.29 -0.69
N ALA A 46 5.10 -0.83 -0.61
CA ALA A 46 4.87 -1.83 0.44
C ALA A 46 5.26 -1.32 1.84
N ILE A 47 6.35 -0.57 1.96
CA ILE A 47 6.79 0.02 3.24
C ILE A 47 5.81 1.09 3.71
N VAL A 48 5.40 1.99 2.82
CA VAL A 48 4.43 3.07 3.13
C VAL A 48 3.05 2.51 3.50
N ALA A 49 2.70 1.33 2.98
CA ALA A 49 1.45 0.65 3.36
C ALA A 49 1.40 0.24 4.85
N ILE A 50 2.54 0.03 5.50
CA ILE A 50 2.59 -0.42 6.91
C ILE A 50 1.88 0.56 7.86
N PRO A 51 2.25 1.87 7.92
CA PRO A 51 1.57 2.82 8.78
C PRO A 51 0.12 3.12 8.32
N ILE A 52 -0.19 3.00 7.04
CA ILE A 52 -1.55 3.21 6.53
C ILE A 52 -2.48 2.07 7.00
N THR A 53 -1.98 0.85 7.00
CA THR A 53 -2.74 -0.33 7.39
C THR A 53 -3.15 -0.29 8.85
N SER A 54 -2.30 0.19 9.76
CA SER A 54 -2.66 0.27 11.18
C SER A 54 -3.86 1.20 11.40
N VAL A 55 -3.86 2.35 10.72
CA VAL A 55 -4.98 3.31 10.75
C VAL A 55 -6.25 2.72 10.11
N LEU A 56 -6.12 2.08 8.94
CA LEU A 56 -7.26 1.47 8.27
C LEU A 56 -7.86 0.32 9.08
N THR A 57 -7.02 -0.55 9.63
CA THR A 57 -7.49 -1.69 10.45
C THR A 57 -8.26 -1.17 11.67
N TYR A 58 -7.75 -0.14 12.34
CA TYR A 58 -8.44 0.48 13.47
C TYR A 58 -9.81 1.05 13.08
N LYS A 59 -9.88 1.79 11.96
CA LYS A 59 -11.16 2.33 11.45
C LYS A 59 -12.15 1.23 11.07
N ILE A 60 -11.69 0.18 10.38
CA ILE A 60 -12.55 -0.94 9.99
C ILE A 60 -13.13 -1.63 11.23
N GLN A 61 -12.30 -1.90 12.25
CA GLN A 61 -12.77 -2.53 13.49
C GLN A 61 -13.84 -1.68 14.18
N HIS A 62 -13.61 -0.37 14.30
CA HIS A 62 -14.57 0.54 14.92
C HIS A 62 -15.94 0.54 14.22
N LEU A 63 -15.96 0.53 12.88
CA LEU A 63 -17.20 0.48 12.09
C LEU A 63 -17.97 -0.83 12.28
N PHE A 64 -17.27 -1.95 12.47
CA PHE A 64 -17.91 -3.24 12.73
C PHE A 64 -18.44 -3.34 14.17
N ASP A 65 -17.74 -2.76 15.14
CA ASP A 65 -18.20 -2.70 16.53
C ASP A 65 -19.45 -1.82 16.66
N GLU A 66 -19.49 -0.65 16.00
CA GLU A 66 -20.65 0.25 15.98
C GLU A 66 -21.88 -0.40 15.33
N LYS A 67 -21.69 -1.16 14.25
CA LYS A 67 -22.79 -1.86 13.55
C LYS A 67 -23.37 -3.05 14.34
N SER A 68 -22.62 -3.57 15.33
CA SER A 68 -23.01 -4.75 16.10
C SER A 68 -23.69 -4.41 17.44
N ALA A 69 -23.77 -3.13 17.79
CA ALA A 69 -24.46 -2.58 18.96
C ALA A 69 -25.90 -2.14 18.64
#